data_AF-A0A924VLX7-F1
#
_entry.id   AF-A0A924VLX7-F1
#
_cell.length_a   1.000
_cell.length_b   1.000
_cell.length_c   1.000
_cell.angle_alpha   90.00
_cell.angle_beta   90.00
_cell.angle_gamma   90.00
#
_symmetry.space_group_name_H-M   'P 1'
#
loop_
_entity.id
_entity.type
_entity.pdbx_description
1 polymer ?
#
loop_
_entity_poly.entity_id
_entity_poly.type
_entity_poly.pdbx_seq_one_letter_code
_entity_poly.pdbx_strand_id
1 'polypeptide(L)'
;MANHDFTFQLTSFHDAVLPQLLTFAPPYANLASDPQGFSRFWQFAHYVFRLPDPAAFPAFPTEPQPQDRVTLDRFISSCRELAGYTMMSAHDTVEMFPNARSGSGHRATFSSSEVIRGASVLFRQLYAEDSGSYRAVVQIVSKAHRTAQDQFTDQRADWLGAWRPVHGKLLQQRIEAIVARKSLRAEGAHESIPVPFEHESPTELLSIFFYGDLIHWGDSRPKHDSLIKNPLMQDLRKLRFLEAMVGLAHYYLGISAMLTTAFPKNDN
;
A
#
# COMPACT_ATOMS: atom_id res chain seq x y z
N MET A 1 -12.42 -44.70 -23.82
CA MET A 1 -11.32 -43.72 -23.69
C MET A 1 -11.38 -43.16 -22.29
N ALA A 2 -10.33 -43.34 -21.48
CA ALA A 2 -10.28 -42.76 -20.15
C ALA A 2 -10.07 -41.24 -20.29
N ASN A 3 -10.97 -40.44 -19.75
CA ASN A 3 -10.71 -39.01 -19.57
C ASN A 3 -9.56 -38.89 -18.55
N HIS A 4 -8.45 -38.31 -18.97
CA HIS A 4 -7.40 -37.89 -18.06
C HIS A 4 -7.66 -36.42 -17.75
N ASP A 5 -8.14 -36.17 -16.54
CA ASP A 5 -8.26 -34.81 -16.02
C ASP A 5 -6.86 -34.33 -15.63
N PHE A 6 -6.42 -33.24 -16.26
CA PHE A 6 -5.17 -32.56 -15.91
C PHE A 6 -5.50 -31.36 -15.02
N THR A 7 -4.85 -31.27 -13.86
CA THR A 7 -4.89 -30.09 -12.99
C THR A 7 -3.61 -29.29 -13.19
N PHE A 8 -3.73 -28.04 -13.62
CA PHE A 8 -2.63 -27.09 -13.69
C PHE A 8 -2.74 -26.12 -12.51
N GLN A 9 -1.64 -25.89 -11.81
CA GLN A 9 -1.51 -24.82 -10.83
C GLN A 9 -0.73 -23.67 -11.47
N LEU A 10 -1.37 -22.52 -11.63
CA LEU A 10 -0.75 -21.31 -12.16
C LEU A 10 -0.50 -20.34 -11.00
N THR A 11 0.72 -19.86 -10.89
CA THR A 11 1.12 -18.85 -9.90
C THR A 11 1.45 -17.56 -10.63
N SER A 12 1.00 -16.43 -10.10
CA SER A 12 1.34 -15.12 -10.66
C SER A 12 2.84 -14.84 -10.50
N PHE A 13 3.44 -14.04 -11.38
CA PHE A 13 4.88 -13.70 -11.28
C PHE A 13 5.24 -13.02 -9.96
N HIS A 14 4.30 -12.31 -9.34
CA HIS A 14 4.53 -11.67 -8.05
C HIS A 14 4.35 -12.63 -6.88
N ASP A 15 3.42 -13.59 -6.94
CA ASP A 15 3.29 -14.59 -5.88
C ASP A 15 4.38 -15.67 -5.95
N ALA A 16 5.02 -15.84 -7.12
CA ALA A 16 6.13 -16.78 -7.31
C ALA A 16 7.37 -16.45 -6.44
N VAL A 17 7.49 -15.21 -5.95
CA VAL A 17 8.57 -14.84 -5.02
C VAL A 17 8.22 -15.11 -3.57
N LEU A 18 7.00 -15.54 -3.24
CA LEU A 18 6.60 -15.79 -1.85
C LEU A 18 6.88 -17.25 -1.43
N PRO A 19 7.15 -17.49 -0.13
CA PRO A 19 7.30 -16.51 0.94
C PRO A 19 8.68 -15.83 0.93
N GLN A 20 8.75 -14.60 1.44
CA GLN A 20 10.00 -13.90 1.73
C GLN A 20 10.23 -13.80 3.24
N LEU A 21 11.49 -13.86 3.67
CA LEU A 21 11.83 -13.64 5.07
C LEU A 21 11.60 -12.18 5.43
N LEU A 22 10.78 -11.93 6.44
CA LEU A 22 10.59 -10.59 7.01
C LEU A 22 11.77 -10.27 7.94
N THR A 23 12.39 -9.11 7.74
CA THR A 23 13.48 -8.61 8.59
C THR A 23 13.01 -7.90 9.85
N PHE A 24 11.72 -7.57 9.93
CA PHE A 24 11.06 -6.96 11.08
C PHE A 24 9.57 -7.31 11.07
N ALA A 25 8.90 -7.17 12.21
CA ALA A 25 7.47 -7.43 12.33
C ALA A 25 6.66 -6.37 11.54
N PRO A 26 5.66 -6.76 10.75
CA PRO A 26 4.77 -5.83 10.08
C PRO A 26 4.20 -4.75 11.03
N PRO A 27 4.44 -3.46 10.77
CA PRO A 27 3.91 -2.35 11.56
C PRO A 27 2.42 -2.48 11.85
N TYR A 28 2.09 -2.45 13.14
CA TYR A 28 0.74 -2.51 13.69
C TYR A 28 -0.09 -3.76 13.34
N ALA A 29 0.51 -4.84 12.84
CA ALA A 29 -0.23 -6.07 12.56
C ALA A 29 -0.94 -6.65 13.80
N ASN A 30 -0.42 -6.38 15.00
CA ASN A 30 -1.05 -6.75 16.26
C ASN A 30 -2.37 -6.02 16.55
N LEU A 31 -2.70 -4.95 15.80
CA LEU A 31 -3.98 -4.24 15.89
C LEU A 31 -5.03 -4.82 14.94
N ALA A 32 -4.63 -5.63 13.97
CA ALA A 32 -5.51 -6.19 12.95
C ALA A 32 -6.27 -7.43 13.45
N SER A 33 -7.45 -7.67 12.88
CA SER A 33 -8.20 -8.91 13.12
C SER A 33 -7.51 -10.14 12.54
N ASP A 34 -6.76 -9.98 11.45
CA ASP A 34 -5.89 -10.99 10.85
C ASP A 34 -4.46 -10.41 10.68
N PRO A 35 -3.58 -10.60 11.68
CA PRO A 35 -2.20 -10.11 11.60
C PRO A 35 -1.40 -10.69 10.44
N GLN A 36 -1.73 -11.90 9.95
CA GLN A 36 -1.00 -12.53 8.85
C GLN A 36 -1.31 -11.86 7.50
N GLY A 37 -2.49 -11.24 7.37
CA GLY A 37 -2.87 -10.45 6.19
C GLY A 37 -1.89 -9.30 5.88
N PHE A 38 -1.14 -8.82 6.88
CA PHE A 38 -0.16 -7.74 6.68
C PHE A 38 1.14 -8.25 6.05
N SER A 39 1.47 -9.53 6.22
CA SER A 39 2.76 -10.10 5.83
C SER A 39 3.06 -9.93 4.34
N ARG A 40 2.05 -10.07 3.47
CA ARG A 40 2.25 -10.08 2.02
C ARG A 40 2.87 -8.79 1.49
N PHE A 41 2.34 -7.64 1.90
CA PHE A 41 2.91 -6.34 1.50
C PHE A 41 4.38 -6.21 1.95
N TRP A 42 4.68 -6.58 3.19
CA TRP A 42 6.03 -6.44 3.75
C TRP A 42 7.03 -7.43 3.15
N GLN A 43 6.59 -8.63 2.78
CA GLN A 43 7.41 -9.60 2.04
C GLN A 43 7.78 -9.06 0.66
N PHE A 44 6.82 -8.47 -0.05
CA PHE A 44 7.09 -7.77 -1.29
C PHE A 44 8.01 -6.58 -1.12
N ALA A 45 7.75 -5.71 -0.13
CA ALA A 45 8.56 -4.54 0.14
C ALA A 45 10.01 -4.93 0.49
N HIS A 46 10.19 -6.01 1.25
CA HIS A 46 11.51 -6.59 1.51
C HIS A 46 12.18 -7.03 0.21
N TYR A 47 11.48 -7.81 -0.63
CA TYR A 47 12.00 -8.28 -1.91
C TYR A 47 12.43 -7.13 -2.82
N VAL A 48 11.60 -6.10 -3.01
CA VAL A 48 11.87 -5.03 -4.00
C VAL A 48 12.70 -3.88 -3.46
N PHE A 49 12.54 -3.49 -2.19
CA PHE A 49 13.09 -2.25 -1.63
C PHE A 49 14.12 -2.46 -0.52
N ARG A 50 14.08 -3.58 0.22
CA ARG A 50 14.97 -3.86 1.36
C ARG A 50 15.01 -2.72 2.39
N LEU A 51 13.83 -2.24 2.78
CA LEU A 51 13.68 -1.13 3.73
C LEU A 51 14.27 -1.48 5.11
N PRO A 52 14.93 -0.51 5.80
CA PRO A 52 15.33 -0.70 7.19
C PRO A 52 14.09 -0.74 8.11
N ASP A 53 14.21 -1.42 9.26
CA ASP A 53 13.13 -1.58 10.23
C ASP A 53 12.65 -0.22 10.75
N PRO A 54 11.43 0.24 10.46
CA PRO A 54 10.99 1.56 10.86
C PRO A 54 11.06 1.79 12.38
N ALA A 55 10.93 0.75 13.21
CA ALA A 55 10.98 0.86 14.67
C ALA A 55 12.39 1.06 15.25
N ALA A 56 13.44 0.97 14.42
CA ALA A 56 14.82 1.25 14.85
C ALA A 56 15.33 2.63 14.36
N PHE A 57 14.44 3.51 13.86
CA PHE A 57 14.84 4.83 13.36
C PHE A 57 15.42 5.67 14.49
N PRO A 58 16.62 6.28 14.33
CA PRO A 58 17.22 7.09 15.38
C PRO A 58 16.37 8.32 15.72
N ALA A 59 16.10 8.53 17.01
CA ALA A 59 15.36 9.69 17.49
C ALA A 59 16.04 11.01 17.08
N PHE A 60 15.24 12.05 16.89
CA PHE A 60 15.76 13.42 16.77
C PHE A 60 16.09 13.97 18.17
N PRO A 61 17.18 14.76 18.31
CA PRO A 61 17.61 15.29 19.61
C PRO A 61 16.74 16.44 20.10
N THR A 62 15.89 17.01 19.24
CA THR A 62 15.04 18.16 19.54
C THR A 62 13.58 17.77 19.42
N GLU A 63 12.79 18.16 20.41
CA GLU A 63 11.34 17.96 20.38
C GLU A 63 10.70 18.75 19.22
N PRO A 64 9.66 18.18 18.58
CA PRO A 64 8.90 18.90 17.58
C PRO A 64 8.16 20.09 18.21
N GLN A 65 7.96 21.15 17.41
CA GLN A 65 7.13 22.27 17.84
C GLN A 65 5.70 21.80 18.17
N PRO A 66 4.96 22.47 19.08
CA PRO A 66 3.63 22.01 19.49
C PRO A 66 2.66 21.75 18.33
N GLN A 67 2.68 22.60 17.29
CA GLN A 67 1.86 22.41 16.09
C GLN A 67 2.33 21.20 15.26
N ASP A 68 3.65 21.06 15.06
CA ASP A 68 4.23 19.90 14.37
C ASP A 68 3.87 18.59 15.10
N ARG A 69 3.87 18.63 16.45
CA ARG A 69 3.47 17.50 17.30
C ARG A 69 2.02 17.08 17.09
N VAL A 70 1.08 18.04 17.02
CA VAL A 70 -0.34 17.73 16.74
C VAL A 70 -0.50 17.03 15.38
N THR A 71 0.20 17.50 14.35
CA THR A 71 0.20 16.85 13.03
C THR A 71 0.76 15.43 13.07
N LEU A 72 1.91 15.24 13.74
CA LEU A 72 2.53 13.91 13.92
C LEU A 72 1.58 12.96 14.66
N ASP A 73 1.02 13.40 15.78
CA ASP A 73 0.09 12.61 16.60
C ASP A 73 -1.18 12.24 15.82
N ARG A 74 -1.73 13.17 15.03
CA ARG A 74 -2.89 12.90 14.17
C ARG A 74 -2.57 11.81 13.14
N PHE A 75 -1.47 11.95 12.40
CA PHE A 75 -1.05 10.96 11.39
C PHE A 75 -0.83 9.57 12.03
N ILE A 76 -0.15 9.51 13.18
CA ILE A 76 0.10 8.27 13.91
C ILE A 76 -1.23 7.65 14.38
N SER A 77 -2.12 8.43 14.99
CA SER A 77 -3.42 7.92 15.45
C SER A 77 -4.27 7.38 14.31
N SER A 78 -4.30 8.07 13.16
CA SER A 78 -5.06 7.66 11.98
C SER A 78 -4.46 6.41 11.33
N CYS A 79 -3.14 6.24 11.33
CA CYS A 79 -2.51 5.00 10.89
C CYS A 79 -2.86 3.82 11.82
N ARG A 80 -2.81 4.02 13.14
CA ARG A 80 -3.17 2.97 14.11
C ARG A 80 -4.64 2.58 14.01
N GLU A 81 -5.52 3.56 13.84
CA GLU A 81 -6.94 3.33 13.61
C GLU A 81 -7.15 2.53 12.31
N LEU A 82 -6.55 2.98 11.21
CA LEU A 82 -6.64 2.30 9.92
C LEU A 82 -6.12 0.86 10.00
N ALA A 83 -5.02 0.61 10.72
CA ALA A 83 -4.47 -0.73 10.93
C ALA A 83 -5.45 -1.69 11.62
N GLY A 84 -6.39 -1.16 12.42
CA GLY A 84 -7.45 -1.94 13.04
C GLY A 84 -8.65 -2.25 12.13
N TYR A 85 -8.72 -1.65 10.93
CA TYR A 85 -9.82 -1.90 10.02
C TYR A 85 -9.65 -3.26 9.33
N THR A 86 -10.74 -4.02 9.21
CA THR A 86 -10.75 -5.32 8.52
C THR A 86 -10.30 -5.22 7.06
N MET A 87 -10.49 -4.06 6.41
CA MET A 87 -10.01 -3.78 5.06
C MET A 87 -8.50 -3.98 4.91
N MET A 88 -7.71 -3.73 5.97
CA MET A 88 -6.25 -3.86 5.91
C MET A 88 -5.77 -5.30 5.81
N SER A 89 -6.61 -6.27 6.18
CA SER A 89 -6.33 -7.70 6.08
C SER A 89 -7.40 -8.44 5.26
N ALA A 90 -8.13 -7.72 4.40
CA ALA A 90 -9.21 -8.30 3.61
C ALA A 90 -8.65 -9.14 2.45
N HIS A 91 -9.33 -10.27 2.20
CA HIS A 91 -9.02 -11.19 1.10
C HIS A 91 -10.02 -11.01 -0.04
N ASP A 92 -10.08 -9.78 -0.56
CA ASP A 92 -10.95 -9.45 -1.69
C ASP A 92 -10.40 -10.10 -2.97
N THR A 93 -11.26 -10.75 -3.75
CA THR A 93 -10.86 -11.60 -4.87
C THR A 93 -11.74 -11.39 -6.11
N VAL A 94 -11.13 -11.60 -7.28
CA VAL A 94 -11.83 -11.78 -8.56
C VAL A 94 -11.32 -13.07 -9.18
N GLU A 95 -12.14 -14.11 -9.18
CA GLU A 95 -11.84 -15.43 -9.72
C GLU A 95 -12.40 -15.55 -11.13
N MET A 96 -11.59 -16.05 -12.07
CA MET A 96 -12.03 -16.39 -13.43
C MET A 96 -12.08 -17.92 -13.56
N PHE A 97 -13.16 -18.46 -14.12
CA PHE A 97 -13.34 -19.90 -14.31
C PHE A 97 -13.88 -20.23 -15.70
N PRO A 98 -13.58 -21.43 -16.24
CA PRO A 98 -14.18 -21.90 -17.49
C PRO A 98 -15.70 -21.97 -17.35
N ASN A 99 -16.43 -21.49 -18.35
CA ASN A 99 -17.89 -21.59 -18.39
C ASN A 99 -18.32 -22.27 -19.70
N ALA A 100 -19.00 -23.41 -19.59
CA ALA A 100 -19.39 -24.21 -20.74
C ALA A 100 -20.33 -23.49 -21.74
N ARG A 101 -21.04 -22.43 -21.31
CA ARG A 101 -21.97 -21.66 -22.17
C ARG A 101 -21.35 -20.40 -22.77
N SER A 102 -20.46 -19.73 -22.05
CA SER A 102 -19.88 -18.44 -22.45
C SER A 102 -18.38 -18.49 -22.72
N GLY A 103 -17.75 -19.67 -22.65
CA GLY A 103 -16.30 -19.86 -22.72
C GLY A 103 -15.59 -19.55 -21.40
N SER A 104 -15.95 -18.46 -20.73
CA SER A 104 -15.42 -18.07 -19.40
C SER A 104 -16.48 -17.36 -18.55
N GLY A 105 -16.34 -17.46 -17.23
CA GLY A 105 -17.13 -16.74 -16.22
C GLY A 105 -16.22 -16.15 -15.14
N HIS A 106 -16.77 -15.28 -14.29
CA HIS A 106 -16.06 -14.75 -13.14
C HIS A 106 -16.95 -14.65 -11.90
N ARG A 107 -16.33 -14.64 -10.73
CA ARG A 107 -16.94 -14.40 -9.43
C ARG A 107 -16.05 -13.44 -8.66
N ALA A 108 -16.65 -12.44 -8.02
CA ALA A 108 -15.92 -11.53 -7.17
C ALA A 108 -16.43 -11.61 -5.72
N THR A 109 -15.50 -11.54 -4.78
CA THR A 109 -15.78 -11.43 -3.34
C THR A 109 -15.12 -10.14 -2.86
N PHE A 110 -15.91 -9.24 -2.28
CA PHE A 110 -15.41 -7.98 -1.74
C PHE A 110 -15.90 -7.76 -0.33
N SER A 111 -15.10 -7.00 0.41
CA SER A 111 -15.52 -6.37 1.66
C SER A 111 -16.79 -5.53 1.45
N SER A 112 -17.57 -5.35 2.52
CA SER A 112 -18.83 -4.60 2.45
C SER A 112 -18.58 -3.14 2.04
N SER A 113 -19.58 -2.51 1.43
CA SER A 113 -19.48 -1.11 1.01
C SER A 113 -19.18 -0.15 2.17
N GLU A 114 -19.68 -0.45 3.37
CA GLU A 114 -19.39 0.32 4.59
C GLU A 114 -17.91 0.25 4.95
N VAL A 115 -17.34 -0.97 4.98
CA VAL A 115 -15.91 -1.19 5.27
C VAL A 115 -15.03 -0.49 4.25
N ILE A 116 -15.36 -0.64 2.95
CA ILE A 116 -14.60 -0.01 1.87
C ILE A 116 -14.66 1.52 1.99
N ARG A 117 -15.85 2.11 2.14
CA ARG A 117 -16.00 3.58 2.23
C ARG A 117 -15.32 4.13 3.48
N GLY A 118 -15.51 3.49 4.64
CA GLY A 118 -14.88 3.91 5.90
C GLY A 118 -13.35 3.93 5.80
N ALA A 119 -12.75 2.82 5.33
CA ALA A 119 -11.31 2.72 5.12
C ALA A 119 -10.80 3.77 4.12
N SER A 120 -11.54 3.97 3.02
CA SER A 120 -11.18 4.92 1.97
C SER A 120 -11.16 6.36 2.46
N VAL A 121 -12.11 6.76 3.30
CA VAL A 121 -12.17 8.12 3.85
C VAL A 121 -10.98 8.40 4.77
N LEU A 122 -10.70 7.49 5.71
CA LEU A 122 -9.57 7.65 6.63
C LEU A 122 -8.23 7.60 5.87
N PHE A 123 -8.08 6.66 4.93
CA PHE A 123 -6.90 6.62 4.07
C PHE A 123 -6.73 7.91 3.26
N ARG A 124 -7.81 8.48 2.72
CA ARG A 124 -7.74 9.74 1.96
C ARG A 124 -7.19 10.88 2.83
N GLN A 125 -7.49 10.95 4.12
CA GLN A 125 -6.90 11.95 5.02
C GLN A 125 -5.38 11.80 5.16
N LEU A 126 -4.87 10.57 5.14
CA LEU A 126 -3.43 10.28 5.17
C LEU A 126 -2.75 10.57 3.82
N TYR A 127 -3.46 10.29 2.72
CA TYR A 127 -2.96 10.34 1.35
C TYR A 127 -3.03 11.73 0.71
N ALA A 128 -4.17 12.41 0.84
CA ALA A 128 -4.44 13.70 0.18
C ALA A 128 -3.80 14.87 0.94
N GLU A 129 -3.92 16.08 0.39
CA GLU A 129 -3.42 17.30 1.04
C GLU A 129 -4.28 17.68 2.25
N ASP A 130 -3.94 17.11 3.41
CA ASP A 130 -4.53 17.41 4.71
C ASP A 130 -3.43 17.73 5.74
N SER A 131 -3.79 18.40 6.84
CA SER A 131 -2.87 18.82 7.91
C SER A 131 -2.24 17.63 8.65
N GLY A 132 -2.90 16.46 8.61
CA GLY A 132 -2.42 15.20 9.17
C GLY A 132 -2.00 14.18 8.11
N SER A 133 -1.58 14.64 6.92
CA SER A 133 -1.21 13.77 5.79
C SER A 133 0.27 13.35 5.78
N TYR A 134 0.60 12.37 4.93
CA TYR A 134 1.98 11.95 4.66
C TYR A 134 2.87 13.13 4.24
N ARG A 135 2.37 14.02 3.38
CA ARG A 135 3.12 15.19 2.91
C ARG A 135 3.50 16.10 4.07
N ALA A 136 2.56 16.36 4.98
CA ALA A 136 2.77 17.22 6.14
C ALA A 136 3.85 16.62 7.08
N VAL A 137 3.75 15.33 7.41
CA VAL A 137 4.74 14.69 8.29
C VAL A 137 6.13 14.59 7.67
N VAL A 138 6.24 14.36 6.35
CA VAL A 138 7.54 14.36 5.66
C VAL A 138 8.20 15.74 5.69
N GLN A 139 7.43 16.82 5.63
CA GLN A 139 7.96 18.17 5.77
C GLN A 139 8.53 18.41 7.17
N ILE A 140 7.84 17.95 8.22
CA ILE A 140 8.30 18.02 9.61
C ILE A 140 9.60 17.22 9.79
N VAL A 141 9.63 15.96 9.33
CA VAL A 141 10.84 15.11 9.39
C VAL A 141 12.01 15.73 8.63
N SER A 142 11.75 16.31 7.44
CA SER A 142 12.78 16.99 6.65
C SER A 142 13.35 18.20 7.37
N LYS A 143 12.50 18.99 8.03
CA LYS A 143 12.91 20.14 8.83
C LYS A 143 13.76 19.69 10.02
N ALA A 144 13.31 18.68 10.77
CA ALA A 144 14.04 18.13 11.91
C ALA A 144 15.42 17.57 11.51
N HIS A 145 15.50 16.86 10.38
CA HIS A 145 16.78 16.34 9.88
C HIS A 145 17.78 17.42 9.49
N ARG A 146 17.32 18.53 8.88
CA ARG A 146 18.22 19.65 8.54
C ARG A 146 18.81 20.34 9.78
N THR A 147 18.07 20.35 10.89
CA THR A 147 18.49 21.02 12.12
C THR A 147 19.26 20.12 13.08
N ALA A 148 19.06 18.80 13.00
CA ALA A 148 19.72 17.83 13.88
C ALA A 148 21.16 17.56 13.42
N GLN A 149 22.12 17.96 14.25
CA GLN A 149 23.54 17.66 14.07
C GLN A 149 24.03 16.86 15.28
N ASP A 150 24.09 15.54 15.13
CA ASP A 150 24.58 14.60 16.15
C ASP A 150 25.19 13.36 15.48
N GLN A 151 25.62 12.38 16.28
CA GLN A 151 26.25 11.15 15.80
C GLN A 151 25.36 10.26 14.89
N PHE A 152 24.05 10.50 14.86
CA PHE A 152 23.08 9.74 14.07
C PHE A 152 22.63 10.48 12.80
N THR A 153 23.21 11.64 12.48
CA THR A 153 22.81 12.44 11.31
C THR A 153 22.90 11.66 10.00
N ASP A 154 24.03 10.99 9.74
CA ASP A 154 24.22 10.20 8.51
C ASP A 154 23.29 9.00 8.47
N GLN A 155 23.13 8.30 9.60
CA GLN A 155 22.20 7.16 9.69
C GLN A 155 20.75 7.58 9.39
N ARG A 156 20.28 8.72 9.91
CA ARG A 156 18.95 9.26 9.59
C ARG A 156 18.85 9.64 8.11
N ALA A 157 19.90 10.20 7.51
CA ALA A 157 19.92 10.53 6.09
C ALA A 157 19.75 9.28 5.21
N ASP A 158 20.50 8.21 5.51
CA ASP A 158 20.42 6.94 4.79
C ASP A 158 19.02 6.32 4.86
N TRP A 159 18.41 6.34 6.05
CA TRP A 159 17.05 5.84 6.23
C TRP A 159 16.02 6.63 5.46
N LEU A 160 16.07 7.96 5.54
CA LEU A 160 15.18 8.82 4.77
C LEU A 160 15.40 8.65 3.26
N GLY A 161 16.65 8.44 2.84
CA GLY A 161 17.04 8.13 1.47
C GLY A 161 16.50 6.78 0.98
N ALA A 162 16.40 5.78 1.86
CA ALA A 162 15.83 4.47 1.54
C ALA A 162 14.29 4.52 1.44
N TRP A 163 13.63 5.18 2.39
CA TRP A 163 12.16 5.19 2.48
C TRP A 163 11.51 6.13 1.46
N ARG A 164 11.97 7.38 1.32
CA ARG A 164 11.28 8.40 0.51
C ARG A 164 11.05 8.01 -0.96
N PRO A 165 12.01 7.42 -1.68
CA PRO A 165 11.80 7.03 -3.07
C PRO A 165 10.73 5.95 -3.24
N VAL A 166 10.48 5.13 -2.21
CA VAL A 166 9.46 4.08 -2.25
C VAL A 166 8.07 4.66 -2.36
N HIS A 167 7.77 5.75 -1.65
CA HIS A 167 6.48 6.43 -1.79
C HIS A 167 6.22 6.86 -3.23
N GLY A 168 7.20 7.52 -3.86
CA GLY A 168 7.09 7.95 -5.25
C GLY A 168 6.84 6.78 -6.22
N LYS A 169 7.49 5.63 -5.98
CA LYS A 169 7.25 4.41 -6.77
C LYS A 169 5.85 3.86 -6.54
N LEU A 170 5.39 3.76 -5.29
CA LEU A 170 4.07 3.25 -4.94
C LEU A 170 2.92 4.16 -5.37
N LEU A 171 3.18 5.45 -5.59
CA LEU A 171 2.23 6.37 -6.22
C LEU A 171 2.05 6.11 -7.72
N GLN A 172 3.05 5.52 -8.38
CA GLN A 172 3.07 5.31 -9.84
C GLN A 172 2.82 3.86 -10.25
N GLN A 173 3.15 2.90 -9.39
CA GLN A 173 2.98 1.48 -9.66
C GLN A 173 2.61 0.73 -8.39
N ARG A 174 1.66 -0.21 -8.51
CA ARG A 174 1.32 -1.14 -7.43
C ARG A 174 2.51 -2.03 -7.10
N ILE A 175 2.64 -2.43 -5.84
CA ILE A 175 3.79 -3.22 -5.39
C ILE A 175 3.87 -4.58 -6.12
N GLU A 176 2.74 -5.19 -6.43
CA GLU A 176 2.63 -6.44 -7.22
C GLU A 176 3.28 -6.29 -8.59
N ALA A 177 3.06 -5.16 -9.27
CA ALA A 177 3.64 -4.92 -10.59
C ALA A 177 5.17 -4.72 -10.50
N ILE A 178 5.64 -4.00 -9.46
CA ILE A 178 7.07 -3.80 -9.20
C ILE A 178 7.76 -5.15 -8.92
N VAL A 179 7.12 -6.01 -8.10
CA VAL A 179 7.62 -7.35 -7.77
C VAL A 179 7.66 -8.23 -9.02
N ALA A 180 6.56 -8.31 -9.78
CA ALA A 180 6.49 -9.10 -11.00
C ALA A 180 7.57 -8.70 -12.01
N ARG A 181 7.75 -7.38 -12.24
CA ARG A 181 8.80 -6.88 -13.14
C ARG A 181 10.20 -7.21 -12.64
N LYS A 182 10.45 -7.11 -11.33
CA LYS A 182 11.74 -7.50 -10.72
C LYS A 182 11.99 -9.00 -10.86
N SER A 183 10.97 -9.83 -10.64
CA SER A 183 11.03 -11.29 -10.77
C SER A 183 11.39 -11.70 -12.20
N LEU A 184 10.64 -11.19 -13.19
CA LEU A 184 10.92 -11.44 -14.62
C LEU A 184 12.34 -11.06 -15.03
N ARG A 185 12.83 -9.89 -14.58
CA ARG A 185 14.22 -9.47 -14.87
C ARG A 185 15.25 -10.41 -14.24
N ALA A 186 15.00 -10.93 -13.04
CA ALA A 186 15.90 -11.88 -12.39
C ALA A 186 15.97 -13.22 -13.14
N GLU A 187 14.89 -13.62 -13.81
CA GLU A 187 14.83 -14.81 -14.67
C GLU A 187 15.39 -14.57 -16.09
N GLY A 188 15.94 -13.37 -16.37
CA GLY A 188 16.46 -13.03 -17.69
C GLY A 188 15.37 -12.80 -18.75
N ALA A 189 14.12 -12.60 -18.32
CA ALA A 189 13.00 -12.41 -19.21
C ALA A 189 13.04 -11.03 -19.88
N HIS A 190 12.62 -10.98 -21.15
CA HIS A 190 12.66 -9.74 -21.94
C HIS A 190 11.70 -8.67 -21.39
N GLU A 191 12.07 -7.39 -21.48
CA GLU A 191 11.26 -6.29 -20.93
C GLU A 191 9.86 -6.19 -21.55
N SER A 192 9.70 -6.65 -22.80
CA SER A 192 8.40 -6.67 -23.49
C SER A 192 7.40 -7.69 -22.94
N ILE A 193 7.79 -8.57 -22.02
CA ILE A 193 6.85 -9.49 -21.39
C ILE A 193 5.81 -8.66 -20.63
N PRO A 194 4.51 -8.85 -20.91
CA PRO A 194 3.47 -8.06 -20.29
C PRO A 194 3.34 -8.42 -18.81
N VAL A 195 3.48 -7.41 -17.94
CA VAL A 195 3.07 -7.50 -16.54
C VAL A 195 1.65 -6.94 -16.44
N PRO A 196 0.66 -7.73 -15.97
CA PRO A 196 -0.71 -7.26 -15.86
C PRO A 196 -0.81 -5.95 -15.09
N PHE A 197 -1.38 -4.93 -15.75
CA PHE A 197 -1.69 -3.62 -15.17
C PHE A 197 -0.48 -2.82 -14.66
N GLU A 198 0.72 -3.09 -15.18
CA GLU A 198 1.94 -2.38 -14.80
C GLU A 198 1.91 -0.87 -15.06
N HIS A 199 1.14 -0.45 -16.07
CA HIS A 199 1.01 0.95 -16.47
C HIS A 199 -0.15 1.68 -15.79
N GLU A 200 -0.84 1.04 -14.85
CA GLU A 200 -1.95 1.68 -14.14
C GLU A 200 -1.43 2.37 -12.89
N SER A 201 -1.49 3.70 -12.90
CA SER A 201 -1.03 4.52 -11.79
C SER A 201 -1.98 4.41 -10.59
N PRO A 202 -1.48 4.01 -9.39
CA PRO A 202 -2.23 4.10 -8.14
C PRO A 202 -2.80 5.49 -7.89
N THR A 203 -2.04 6.55 -8.16
CA THR A 203 -2.51 7.95 -8.01
C THR A 203 -3.73 8.24 -8.88
N GLU A 204 -3.69 7.83 -10.15
CA GLU A 204 -4.81 8.02 -11.07
C GLU A 204 -6.02 7.19 -10.64
N LEU A 205 -5.80 5.92 -10.29
CA LEU A 205 -6.86 5.01 -9.90
C LEU A 205 -7.57 5.47 -8.62
N LEU A 206 -6.80 5.86 -7.59
CA LEU A 206 -7.34 6.44 -6.35
C LEU A 206 -8.15 7.70 -6.63
N SER A 207 -7.64 8.59 -7.48
CA SER A 207 -8.34 9.83 -7.86
C SER A 207 -9.67 9.53 -8.53
N ILE A 208 -9.69 8.63 -9.52
CA ILE A 208 -10.91 8.26 -10.24
C ILE A 208 -11.96 7.68 -9.29
N PHE A 209 -11.58 6.81 -8.36
CA PHE A 209 -12.54 6.23 -7.41
C PHE A 209 -13.00 7.25 -6.36
N PHE A 210 -12.10 8.02 -5.76
CA PHE A 210 -12.46 9.02 -4.75
C PHE A 210 -13.36 10.11 -5.31
N TYR A 211 -13.13 10.56 -6.54
CA TYR A 211 -13.86 11.68 -7.14
C TYR A 211 -14.90 11.28 -8.20
N GLY A 212 -15.00 9.99 -8.52
CA GLY A 212 -15.95 9.46 -9.48
C GLY A 212 -17.17 8.82 -8.83
N ASP A 213 -17.03 8.14 -7.69
CA ASP A 213 -18.14 7.36 -7.12
C ASP A 213 -18.05 7.14 -5.59
N LEU A 214 -16.85 6.96 -5.05
CA LEU A 214 -16.69 6.38 -3.72
C LEU A 214 -16.80 7.39 -2.56
N ILE A 215 -16.29 8.60 -2.73
CA ILE A 215 -16.32 9.64 -1.68
C ILE A 215 -17.05 10.88 -2.20
N HIS A 216 -16.68 11.34 -3.39
CA HIS A 216 -17.32 12.43 -4.08
C HIS A 216 -17.94 11.92 -5.39
N TRP A 217 -19.12 12.44 -5.71
CA TRP A 217 -19.78 12.25 -7.00
C TRP A 217 -19.43 13.45 -7.92
N GLY A 218 -18.17 13.51 -8.35
CA GLY A 218 -17.57 14.71 -8.95
C GLY A 218 -17.23 14.61 -10.43
N ASP A 219 -16.23 15.36 -10.86
CA ASP A 219 -15.84 15.51 -12.28
C ASP A 219 -15.15 14.27 -12.86
N SER A 220 -14.73 13.32 -12.02
CA SER A 220 -14.11 12.07 -12.49
C SER A 220 -15.12 11.00 -12.90
N ARG A 221 -16.43 11.25 -12.79
CA ARG A 221 -17.50 10.32 -13.19
C ARG A 221 -17.37 9.80 -14.63
N PRO A 222 -17.19 10.64 -15.66
CA PRO A 222 -17.10 10.13 -17.03
C PRO A 222 -15.90 9.19 -17.22
N LYS A 223 -14.79 9.47 -16.51
CA LYS A 223 -13.62 8.58 -16.51
C LYS A 223 -13.91 7.28 -15.79
N HIS A 224 -14.51 7.33 -14.59
CA HIS A 224 -14.94 6.16 -13.84
C HIS A 224 -15.85 5.26 -14.68
N ASP A 225 -16.88 5.83 -15.31
CA ASP A 225 -17.83 5.09 -16.16
C ASP A 225 -17.14 4.47 -17.39
N SER A 226 -16.20 5.20 -18.01
CA SER A 226 -15.44 4.68 -19.16
C SER A 226 -14.55 3.47 -18.84
N LEU A 227 -14.14 3.31 -17.57
CA LEU A 227 -13.36 2.17 -17.11
C LEU A 227 -14.21 0.92 -16.88
N ILE A 228 -15.53 1.10 -16.71
CA ILE A 228 -16.50 0.05 -16.38
C ILE A 228 -17.26 -0.37 -17.65
N LYS A 229 -16.55 -1.09 -18.53
CA LYS A 229 -17.10 -1.53 -19.83
C LYS A 229 -18.02 -2.75 -19.73
N ASN A 230 -17.81 -3.58 -18.71
CA ASN A 230 -18.57 -4.79 -18.43
C ASN A 230 -18.37 -5.20 -16.96
N PRO A 231 -19.15 -6.16 -16.42
CA PRO A 231 -19.06 -6.55 -15.01
C PRO A 231 -17.67 -7.02 -14.57
N LEU A 232 -16.97 -7.83 -15.39
CA LEU A 232 -15.61 -8.28 -15.06
C LEU A 232 -14.64 -7.10 -14.93
N MET A 233 -14.73 -6.13 -15.83
CA MET A 233 -13.90 -4.93 -15.77
C MET A 233 -14.24 -4.10 -14.54
N GLN A 234 -15.50 -4.01 -14.13
CA GLN A 234 -15.89 -3.34 -12.89
C GLN A 234 -15.19 -3.96 -11.68
N ASP A 235 -15.31 -5.29 -11.53
CA ASP A 235 -14.76 -6.01 -10.40
C ASP A 235 -13.23 -5.95 -10.39
N LEU A 236 -12.58 -6.16 -11.53
CA LEU A 236 -11.13 -6.02 -11.62
C LEU A 236 -10.67 -4.60 -11.28
N ARG A 237 -11.39 -3.56 -11.70
CA ARG A 237 -11.04 -2.16 -11.40
C ARG A 237 -11.19 -1.86 -9.92
N LYS A 238 -12.27 -2.35 -9.30
CA LYS A 238 -12.49 -2.23 -7.86
C LYS A 238 -11.39 -2.94 -7.07
N LEU A 239 -11.07 -4.19 -7.41
CA LEU A 239 -9.97 -4.92 -6.77
C LEU A 239 -8.65 -4.15 -6.84
N ARG A 240 -8.30 -3.63 -8.03
CA ARG A 240 -7.07 -2.85 -8.22
C ARG A 240 -7.03 -1.57 -7.42
N PHE A 241 -8.17 -0.89 -7.29
CA PHE A 241 -8.30 0.31 -6.44
C PHE A 241 -8.02 -0.05 -4.97
N LEU A 242 -8.60 -1.15 -4.49
CA LEU A 242 -8.40 -1.62 -3.11
C LEU A 242 -6.95 -2.03 -2.87
N GLU A 243 -6.33 -2.77 -3.79
CA GLU A 243 -4.91 -3.15 -3.70
C GLU A 243 -3.99 -1.92 -3.69
N ALA A 244 -4.27 -0.92 -4.53
CA ALA A 244 -3.51 0.34 -4.54
C ALA A 244 -3.64 1.11 -3.22
N MET A 245 -4.85 1.22 -2.69
CA MET A 245 -5.14 1.86 -1.41
C MET A 245 -4.44 1.13 -0.26
N VAL A 246 -4.64 -0.18 -0.15
CA VAL A 246 -4.10 -1.01 0.93
C VAL A 246 -2.57 -1.06 0.87
N GLY A 247 -1.96 -1.13 -0.32
CA GLY A 247 -0.51 -1.08 -0.46
C GLY A 247 0.09 0.24 0.03
N LEU A 248 -0.49 1.38 -0.35
CA LEU A 248 -0.05 2.69 0.16
C LEU A 248 -0.34 2.86 1.65
N ALA A 249 -1.47 2.33 2.15
CA ALA A 249 -1.80 2.35 3.56
C ALA A 249 -0.75 1.61 4.40
N HIS A 250 -0.34 0.41 4.00
CA HIS A 250 0.74 -0.33 4.68
C HIS A 250 2.05 0.46 4.70
N TYR A 251 2.42 1.10 3.59
CA TYR A 251 3.58 1.98 3.57
C TYR A 251 3.45 3.12 4.61
N TYR A 252 2.27 3.75 4.73
CA TYR A 252 2.03 4.77 5.76
C TYR A 252 2.07 4.22 7.18
N LEU A 253 1.66 2.97 7.43
CA LEU A 253 1.85 2.33 8.73
C LEU A 253 3.34 2.23 9.09
N GLY A 254 4.21 1.89 8.13
CA GLY A 254 5.66 1.89 8.32
C GLY A 254 6.22 3.28 8.63
N ILE A 255 5.76 4.30 7.91
CA ILE A 255 6.13 5.69 8.22
C ILE A 255 5.65 6.08 9.61
N SER A 256 4.44 5.72 10.00
CA SER A 256 3.92 5.98 11.34
C SER A 256 4.78 5.31 12.43
N ALA A 257 5.19 4.05 12.25
CA ALA A 257 6.10 3.37 13.18
C ALA A 257 7.44 4.13 13.30
N MET A 258 8.02 4.56 12.18
CA MET A 258 9.22 5.40 12.17
C MET A 258 9.02 6.71 12.94
N LEU A 259 7.87 7.36 12.79
CA LEU A 259 7.59 8.60 13.50
C LEU A 259 7.48 8.41 15.01
N THR A 260 6.98 7.26 15.48
CA THR A 260 6.87 6.97 16.93
C THR A 260 8.23 6.90 17.62
N THR A 261 9.28 6.48 16.91
CA THR A 261 10.64 6.43 17.46
C THR A 261 11.47 7.66 17.10
N ALA A 262 11.19 8.30 15.97
CA ALA A 262 11.83 9.56 15.58
C ALA A 262 11.49 10.70 16.56
N PHE A 263 10.27 10.71 17.08
CA PHE A 263 9.76 11.74 18.00
C PHE A 263 9.03 11.10 19.20
N PRO A 264 9.77 10.44 20.11
CA PRO A 264 9.16 9.79 21.26
C PRO A 264 8.38 10.79 22.11
N LYS A 265 7.35 10.30 22.81
CA LYS A 265 6.69 11.10 23.85
C LYS A 265 7.59 11.04 25.08
N ASN A 266 8.00 12.20 25.58
CA ASN A 266 8.53 12.29 26.93
C ASN A 266 7.33 12.20 27.87
N ASP A 267 7.07 11.00 28.38
CA ASP A 267 6.12 10.81 29.47
C ASP A 267 6.78 11.39 30.73
N ASN A 268 6.41 12.63 31.08
CA ASN A 268 6.69 13.23 32.39
C ASN A 268 5.65 12.73 33.40
#